data_AF-Q70IK8-F1
#
_entry.id   AF-Q70IK8-F1
#
_cell.length_a   1.000
_cell.length_b   1.000
_cell.length_c   1.000
_cell.angle_alpha   90.00
_cell.angle_beta   90.00
_cell.angle_gamma   90.00
#
_symmetry.space_group_name_H-M   'P 1'
#
loop_
_entity.id
_entity.type
_entity.pdbx_description
1 polymer ?
#
loop_
_entity_poly.entity_id
_entity_poly.type
_entity_poly.pdbx_seq_one_letter_code
_entity_poly.pdbx_strand_id
1 'polypeptide(L)'
;KLQKGLKGKPLAFMELSHLQKVMAKHPDELWLGYGFGWDQRHAQRAYEILKRDKQTLLNQGHGKQMGSTWIHGVEPKEDDVYQPVGHTEGHTLIVGTTGAGKTRCFDAMITQAILRNEAVIIIDPKGDKELKDNAQRACIAAGSPERFVYFHPGFPEHSVRLNPLRNFNRGTEIASRIAALIPSETGADPFKAF
;
A
#
# COMPACT_ATOMS: atom_id res chain seq x y z
N LYS A 1 1.37 -14.43 -29.41
CA LYS A 1 2.26 -14.10 -28.26
C LYS A 1 1.67 -12.98 -27.39
N LEU A 2 1.22 -11.84 -27.95
CA LEU A 2 0.58 -10.75 -27.20
C LEU A 2 -0.86 -11.06 -26.70
N GLN A 3 -1.72 -11.64 -27.55
CA GLN A 3 -3.12 -11.98 -27.18
C GLN A 3 -3.24 -12.93 -25.98
N LYS A 4 -2.23 -13.78 -25.73
CA LYS A 4 -2.20 -14.63 -24.53
C LYS A 4 -1.94 -13.82 -23.25
N GLY A 5 -1.12 -12.77 -23.33
CA GLY A 5 -0.81 -11.88 -22.20
C GLY A 5 -2.01 -11.06 -21.73
N LEU A 6 -2.97 -10.77 -22.62
CA LEU A 6 -4.19 -10.04 -22.27
C LEU A 6 -5.08 -10.76 -21.27
N LYS A 7 -4.91 -12.08 -21.11
CA LYS A 7 -5.59 -12.87 -20.06
C LYS A 7 -5.05 -12.59 -18.66
N GLY A 8 -3.96 -11.84 -18.55
CA GLY A 8 -3.24 -11.63 -17.29
C GLY A 8 -2.33 -12.80 -16.97
N LYS A 9 -1.63 -12.67 -15.84
CA LYS A 9 -0.80 -13.71 -15.27
C LYS A 9 -1.46 -14.28 -14.01
N PRO A 10 -1.16 -15.54 -13.63
CA PRO A 10 -1.53 -16.07 -12.33
C PRO A 10 -1.03 -15.16 -11.20
N LEU A 11 -1.72 -15.17 -10.06
CA LEU A 11 -1.25 -14.45 -8.88
C LEU A 11 0.11 -15.01 -8.44
N ALA A 12 1.03 -14.11 -8.16
CA ALA A 12 2.31 -14.43 -7.57
C ALA A 12 2.22 -14.28 -6.06
N PHE A 13 2.78 -15.25 -5.33
CA PHE A 13 2.95 -15.21 -3.89
C PHE A 13 4.44 -15.10 -3.59
N MET A 14 4.80 -14.22 -2.66
CA MET A 14 6.18 -13.94 -2.32
C MET A 14 6.42 -14.26 -0.84
N GLU A 15 7.37 -15.15 -0.60
CA GLU A 15 7.89 -15.41 0.74
C GLU A 15 8.73 -14.24 1.24
N LEU A 16 8.70 -13.98 2.55
CA LEU A 16 9.50 -12.92 3.16
C LEU A 16 10.99 -13.05 2.85
N SER A 17 11.51 -14.29 2.83
CA SER A 17 12.90 -14.58 2.50
C SER A 17 13.27 -14.24 1.06
N HIS A 18 12.31 -14.28 0.14
CA HIS A 18 12.50 -13.80 -1.23
C HIS A 18 12.58 -12.27 -1.23
N LEU A 19 11.65 -11.59 -0.57
CA LEU A 19 11.64 -10.13 -0.49
C LEU A 19 12.94 -9.60 0.12
N GLN A 20 13.46 -10.23 1.17
CA GLN A 20 14.76 -9.88 1.77
C GLN A 20 15.92 -10.01 0.76
N LYS A 21 15.91 -11.03 -0.11
CA LYS A 21 16.93 -11.16 -1.18
C LYS A 21 16.81 -10.08 -2.25
N VAL A 22 15.58 -9.66 -2.57
CA VAL A 22 15.33 -8.54 -3.48
C VAL A 22 15.88 -7.25 -2.87
N MET A 23 15.54 -6.96 -1.62
CA MET A 23 16.04 -5.80 -0.88
C MET A 23 17.56 -5.79 -0.76
N ALA A 24 18.20 -6.94 -0.49
CA ALA A 24 19.64 -7.02 -0.34
C ALA A 24 20.41 -6.67 -1.64
N LYS A 25 19.78 -6.86 -2.80
CA LYS A 25 20.34 -6.46 -4.11
C LYS A 25 20.07 -4.99 -4.45
N HIS A 26 19.04 -4.41 -3.85
CA HIS A 26 18.53 -3.07 -4.14
C HIS A 26 18.33 -2.29 -2.83
N PRO A 27 19.41 -1.98 -2.08
CA PRO A 27 19.31 -1.42 -0.73
C PRO A 27 18.66 -0.04 -0.68
N ASP A 28 18.85 0.76 -1.74
CA ASP A 28 18.35 2.13 -1.85
C ASP A 28 17.06 2.23 -2.68
N GLU A 29 16.43 1.09 -3.00
CA GLU A 29 15.19 1.05 -3.78
C GLU A 29 14.09 0.25 -3.07
N LEU A 30 12.85 0.67 -3.29
CA LEU A 30 11.63 0.04 -2.84
C LEU A 30 11.06 -0.78 -3.99
N TRP A 31 10.95 -2.09 -3.81
CA TRP A 31 10.30 -2.97 -4.77
C TRP A 31 8.78 -2.77 -4.73
N LEU A 32 8.16 -2.53 -5.88
CA LEU A 32 6.73 -2.25 -6.03
C LEU A 32 5.94 -3.44 -6.58
N GLY A 33 6.61 -4.40 -7.22
CA GLY A 33 5.96 -5.52 -7.88
C GLY A 33 6.62 -5.90 -9.20
N TYR A 34 5.91 -6.74 -9.95
CA TYR A 34 6.28 -7.10 -11.32
C TYR A 34 5.55 -6.20 -12.31
N GLY A 35 6.28 -5.73 -13.33
CA GLY A 35 5.74 -4.82 -14.33
C GLY A 35 6.78 -4.42 -15.36
N PHE A 36 6.65 -3.22 -15.91
CA PHE A 36 7.55 -2.69 -16.93
C PHE A 36 7.40 -1.17 -17.01
N GLY A 37 8.46 -0.50 -17.47
CA GLY A 37 8.40 0.92 -17.82
C GLY A 37 7.51 1.14 -19.03
N TRP A 38 6.57 2.07 -18.93
CA TRP A 38 5.73 2.46 -20.06
C TRP A 38 6.54 3.27 -21.06
N ASP A 39 6.33 2.96 -22.33
CA ASP A 39 6.97 3.63 -23.46
C ASP A 39 5.92 3.83 -24.57
N GLN A 40 6.35 4.34 -25.72
CA GLN A 40 5.47 4.56 -26.86
C GLN A 40 4.78 3.28 -27.36
N ARG A 41 5.45 2.12 -27.37
CA ARG A 41 4.83 0.86 -27.85
C ARG A 41 3.75 0.39 -26.88
N HIS A 42 3.92 0.56 -25.58
CA HIS A 42 2.91 0.20 -24.58
C HIS A 42 1.67 1.10 -24.71
N ALA A 43 1.87 2.41 -24.89
CA ALA A 43 0.79 3.36 -25.12
C ALA A 43 0.01 3.05 -26.41
N GLN A 44 0.70 2.73 -27.51
CA GLN A 44 0.07 2.34 -28.77
C GLN A 44 -0.75 1.05 -28.62
N ARG A 45 -0.19 0.02 -27.96
CA ARG A 45 -0.91 -1.24 -27.67
C ARG A 45 -2.15 -0.98 -26.84
N ALA A 46 -2.05 -0.17 -25.79
CA ALA A 46 -3.18 0.19 -24.94
C ALA A 46 -4.28 0.93 -25.75
N TYR A 47 -3.89 1.88 -26.59
CA TYR A 47 -4.82 2.60 -27.48
C TYR A 47 -5.56 1.66 -28.43
N GLU A 48 -4.85 0.72 -29.06
CA GLU A 48 -5.44 -0.29 -29.95
C GLU A 48 -6.38 -1.24 -29.22
N ILE A 49 -6.06 -1.62 -27.99
CA ILE A 49 -6.91 -2.46 -27.14
C ILE A 49 -8.20 -1.71 -26.77
N LEU A 50 -8.07 -0.45 -26.35
CA LEU A 50 -9.21 0.38 -25.92
C LEU A 50 -10.16 0.74 -27.06
N LYS A 51 -9.67 0.77 -28.31
CA LYS A 51 -10.49 1.00 -29.51
C LYS A 51 -11.36 -0.19 -29.92
N ARG A 52 -10.99 -1.40 -29.51
CA ARG A 52 -11.74 -2.61 -29.86
C ARG A 52 -12.81 -2.86 -28.82
N ASP A 53 -13.87 -3.54 -29.24
CA ASP A 53 -14.88 -3.98 -28.29
C ASP A 53 -14.26 -4.98 -27.29
N LYS A 54 -14.48 -4.70 -26.00
CA LYS A 54 -13.89 -5.49 -24.90
C LYS A 54 -14.44 -6.91 -24.91
N GLN A 55 -15.68 -7.14 -25.34
CA GLN A 55 -16.25 -8.48 -25.45
C GLN A 55 -15.50 -9.32 -26.49
N THR A 56 -15.21 -8.74 -27.66
CA THR A 56 -14.47 -9.44 -28.72
C THR A 56 -12.99 -9.69 -28.40
N LEU A 57 -12.32 -8.78 -27.69
CA LEU A 57 -10.92 -8.96 -27.27
C LEU A 57 -10.73 -9.88 -26.07
N LEU A 58 -11.64 -9.82 -25.10
CA LEU A 58 -11.55 -10.50 -23.80
C LEU A 58 -12.47 -11.73 -23.76
N ASN A 59 -12.71 -12.36 -24.92
CA ASN A 59 -13.68 -13.45 -25.08
C ASN A 59 -13.44 -14.62 -24.09
N GLN A 60 -14.51 -14.93 -23.35
CA GLN A 60 -14.75 -16.05 -22.41
C GLN A 60 -13.74 -16.24 -21.26
N GLY A 61 -13.99 -15.54 -20.14
CA GLY A 61 -13.35 -15.83 -18.84
C GLY A 61 -13.15 -14.60 -17.94
N HIS A 62 -13.18 -13.40 -18.52
CA HIS A 62 -12.86 -12.15 -17.82
C HIS A 62 -13.95 -11.63 -16.88
N GLY A 63 -15.20 -12.12 -17.01
CA GLY A 63 -16.35 -11.57 -16.29
C GLY A 63 -16.37 -11.79 -14.78
N LYS A 64 -15.43 -12.56 -14.21
CA LYS A 64 -15.38 -12.86 -12.76
C LYS A 64 -14.08 -12.46 -12.07
N GLN A 65 -13.05 -12.04 -12.80
CA GLN A 65 -11.78 -11.63 -12.18
C GLN A 65 -11.76 -10.13 -11.91
N MET A 66 -11.30 -9.75 -10.73
CA MET A 66 -11.19 -8.36 -10.31
C MET A 66 -9.90 -7.75 -10.85
N GLY A 67 -9.98 -6.52 -11.37
CA GLY A 67 -8.85 -5.82 -11.98
C GLY A 67 -8.85 -5.87 -13.52
N SER A 68 -7.92 -5.13 -14.13
CA SER A 68 -7.78 -5.02 -15.60
C SER A 68 -6.53 -5.77 -16.06
N THR A 69 -6.65 -7.08 -16.26
CA THR A 69 -5.54 -7.97 -16.62
C THR A 69 -4.81 -7.57 -17.91
N TRP A 70 -5.52 -6.90 -18.83
CA TRP A 70 -4.93 -6.40 -20.08
C TRP A 70 -3.83 -5.37 -19.85
N ILE A 71 -3.81 -4.66 -18.71
CA ILE A 71 -2.77 -3.67 -18.37
C ILE A 71 -1.41 -4.35 -18.27
N HIS A 72 -1.33 -5.51 -17.63
CA HIS A 72 -0.12 -6.33 -17.61
C HIS A 72 0.12 -7.00 -18.97
N GLY A 73 -0.96 -7.31 -19.69
CA GLY A 73 -0.91 -7.96 -21.00
C GLY A 73 -0.36 -7.12 -22.15
N VAL A 74 -0.23 -5.79 -22.00
CA VAL A 74 0.41 -4.95 -23.03
C VAL A 74 1.90 -5.23 -23.18
N GLU A 75 2.54 -5.87 -22.19
CA GLU A 75 3.92 -6.33 -22.28
C GLU A 75 4.06 -7.75 -21.71
N PRO A 76 4.28 -8.77 -22.56
CA PRO A 76 4.40 -10.15 -22.10
C PRO A 76 5.55 -10.39 -21.11
N LYS A 77 6.64 -9.64 -21.25
CA LYS A 77 7.81 -9.76 -20.38
C LYS A 77 7.77 -8.68 -19.30
N GLU A 78 7.50 -9.10 -18.07
CA GLU A 78 7.60 -8.22 -16.91
C GLU A 78 8.93 -8.46 -16.22
N ASP A 79 9.45 -7.40 -15.63
CA ASP A 79 10.63 -7.37 -14.78
C ASP A 79 10.23 -6.78 -13.41
N ASP A 80 11.15 -6.80 -12.46
CA ASP A 80 10.94 -6.14 -11.16
C ASP A 80 10.88 -4.62 -11.32
N VAL A 81 9.90 -4.01 -10.66
CA VAL A 81 9.69 -2.55 -10.68
C VAL A 81 10.11 -1.98 -9.33
N TYR A 82 10.93 -0.95 -9.38
CA TYR A 82 11.50 -0.29 -8.22
C TYR A 82 11.20 1.21 -8.21
N GLN A 83 11.15 1.78 -7.02
CA GLN A 83 11.16 3.22 -6.76
C GLN A 83 12.34 3.56 -5.86
N PRO A 84 13.18 4.56 -6.16
CA PRO A 84 14.22 5.00 -5.22
C PRO A 84 13.63 5.36 -3.86
N VAL A 85 14.23 4.89 -2.76
CA VAL A 85 13.71 5.12 -1.40
C VAL A 85 13.57 6.61 -1.10
N GLY A 86 14.52 7.44 -1.52
CA GLY A 86 14.46 8.90 -1.35
C GLY A 86 13.24 9.56 -2.03
N HIS A 87 12.64 8.95 -3.05
CA HIS A 87 11.42 9.49 -3.66
C HIS A 87 10.17 9.32 -2.78
N THR A 88 10.23 8.48 -1.74
CA THR A 88 9.09 8.27 -0.83
C THR A 88 8.78 9.51 0.02
N GLU A 89 9.74 10.43 0.17
CA GLU A 89 9.55 11.74 0.80
C GLU A 89 8.49 12.59 0.09
N GLY A 90 8.32 12.40 -1.23
CA GLY A 90 7.33 13.08 -2.06
C GLY A 90 5.89 12.56 -1.90
N HIS A 91 5.65 11.64 -0.96
CA HIS A 91 4.40 10.91 -0.76
C HIS A 91 4.02 9.99 -1.92
N THR A 92 3.11 9.05 -1.68
CA THR A 92 2.66 8.09 -2.69
C THR A 92 1.16 7.86 -2.57
N LEU A 93 0.45 7.99 -3.70
CA LEU A 93 -0.98 7.72 -3.80
C LEU A 93 -1.22 6.38 -4.50
N ILE A 94 -1.86 5.45 -3.80
CA ILE A 94 -2.24 4.14 -4.36
C ILE A 94 -3.75 4.10 -4.55
N VAL A 95 -4.19 3.99 -5.79
CA VAL A 95 -5.60 3.94 -6.18
C VAL A 95 -6.00 2.56 -6.69
N GLY A 96 -7.25 2.19 -6.43
CA GLY A 96 -7.81 0.93 -6.89
C GLY A 96 -9.14 0.63 -6.20
N THR A 97 -9.94 -0.25 -6.78
CA THR A 97 -11.20 -0.72 -6.18
C THR A 97 -10.96 -1.69 -5.03
N THR A 98 -12.00 -2.05 -4.26
CA THR A 98 -11.89 -3.08 -3.22
C THR A 98 -11.38 -4.39 -3.81
N GLY A 99 -10.41 -5.01 -3.15
CA GLY A 99 -9.75 -6.24 -3.59
C GLY A 99 -8.88 -6.12 -4.86
N ALA A 100 -8.64 -4.92 -5.38
CA ALA A 100 -7.66 -4.69 -6.46
C ALA A 100 -6.19 -4.85 -6.02
N GLY A 101 -5.92 -5.36 -4.81
CA GLY A 101 -4.56 -5.58 -4.30
C GLY A 101 -3.95 -4.44 -3.49
N LYS A 102 -4.68 -3.34 -3.21
CA LYS A 102 -4.15 -2.19 -2.43
C LYS A 102 -3.49 -2.60 -1.11
N THR A 103 -4.17 -3.41 -0.29
CA THR A 103 -3.62 -3.86 1.00
C THR A 103 -2.37 -4.70 0.82
N ARG A 104 -2.31 -5.55 -0.22
CA ARG A 104 -1.12 -6.38 -0.51
C ARG A 104 0.06 -5.53 -0.97
N CYS A 105 -0.21 -4.45 -1.72
CA CYS A 105 0.81 -3.47 -2.06
C CYS A 105 1.34 -2.76 -0.80
N PHE A 106 0.45 -2.35 0.11
CA PHE A 106 0.84 -1.81 1.41
C PHE A 106 1.66 -2.80 2.23
N ASP A 107 1.31 -4.09 2.29
CA ASP A 107 2.09 -5.10 3.00
C ASP A 107 3.54 -5.13 2.51
N ALA A 108 3.75 -5.15 1.18
CA ALA A 108 5.08 -5.18 0.60
C ALA A 108 5.86 -3.91 0.96
N MET A 109 5.24 -2.73 0.88
CA MET A 109 5.90 -1.47 1.21
C MET A 109 6.23 -1.35 2.70
N ILE A 110 5.27 -1.66 3.58
CA ILE A 110 5.41 -1.64 5.04
C ILE A 110 6.48 -2.62 5.50
N THR A 111 6.46 -3.84 4.98
CA THR A 111 7.46 -4.86 5.32
C THR A 111 8.86 -4.38 4.97
N GLN A 112 9.04 -3.80 3.78
CA GLN A 112 10.33 -3.25 3.36
C GLN A 112 10.78 -2.08 4.24
N ALA A 113 9.88 -1.18 4.62
CA ALA A 113 10.19 -0.06 5.52
C ALA A 113 10.63 -0.55 6.92
N ILE A 114 9.88 -1.51 7.50
CA ILE A 114 10.24 -2.13 8.79
C ILE A 114 11.62 -2.79 8.73
N LEU A 115 11.88 -3.57 7.66
CA LEU A 115 13.16 -4.25 7.47
C LEU A 115 14.33 -3.28 7.21
N ARG A 116 14.07 -2.07 6.68
CA ARG A 116 15.03 -0.96 6.60
C ARG A 116 15.13 -0.13 7.88
N ASN A 117 14.57 -0.61 8.98
CA ASN A 117 14.65 0.04 10.30
C ASN A 117 13.86 1.38 10.38
N GLU A 118 12.96 1.66 9.44
CA GLU A 118 12.16 2.89 9.42
C GLU A 118 11.03 2.86 10.45
N ALA A 119 10.55 4.05 10.85
CA ALA A 119 9.36 4.19 11.68
C ALA A 119 8.10 4.15 10.80
N VAL A 120 7.19 3.22 11.07
CA VAL A 120 5.96 3.04 10.29
C VAL A 120 4.74 3.19 11.20
N ILE A 121 3.80 4.05 10.79
CA ILE A 121 2.48 4.19 11.42
C ILE A 121 1.44 3.68 10.42
N ILE A 122 0.68 2.66 10.82
CA ILE A 122 -0.34 2.04 9.98
C ILE A 122 -1.71 2.45 10.53
N ILE A 123 -2.50 3.16 9.71
CA ILE A 123 -3.89 3.49 10.03
C ILE A 123 -4.77 2.62 9.13
N ASP A 124 -5.32 1.57 9.70
CA ASP A 124 -6.17 0.64 8.99
C ASP A 124 -7.63 0.70 9.49
N PRO A 125 -8.51 1.45 8.81
CA PRO A 125 -9.92 1.55 9.21
C PRO A 125 -10.70 0.26 8.95
N LYS A 126 -10.14 -0.71 8.21
CA LYS A 126 -10.81 -1.97 7.87
C LYS A 126 -10.55 -3.08 8.88
N GLY A 127 -9.52 -2.95 9.71
CA GLY A 127 -9.11 -3.99 10.64
C GLY A 127 -8.65 -5.27 9.94
N ASP A 128 -7.90 -5.14 8.84
CA ASP A 128 -7.27 -6.24 8.11
C ASP A 128 -6.26 -6.94 9.01
N LYS A 129 -6.68 -8.11 9.51
CA LYS A 129 -5.88 -8.96 10.39
C LYS A 129 -4.56 -9.36 9.74
N GLU A 130 -4.56 -9.60 8.43
CA GLU A 130 -3.38 -10.07 7.74
C GLU A 130 -2.33 -8.96 7.61
N LEU A 131 -2.75 -7.71 7.36
CA LEU A 131 -1.87 -6.53 7.39
C LEU A 131 -1.18 -6.38 8.75
N LYS A 132 -1.96 -6.50 9.84
CA LYS A 132 -1.42 -6.50 11.21
C LYS A 132 -0.41 -7.63 11.42
N ASP A 133 -0.78 -8.86 11.08
CA ASP A 133 0.05 -10.04 11.30
C ASP A 133 1.33 -9.99 10.44
N ASN A 134 1.27 -9.44 9.22
CA ASN A 134 2.42 -9.20 8.35
C ASN A 134 3.39 -8.17 8.94
N ALA A 135 2.88 -7.04 9.44
CA ALA A 135 3.71 -6.04 10.10
C ALA A 135 4.40 -6.60 11.36
N GLN A 136 3.68 -7.39 12.17
CA GLN A 136 4.27 -8.08 13.32
C GLN A 136 5.35 -9.07 12.89
N ARG A 137 5.09 -9.88 11.85
CA ARG A 137 6.08 -10.80 11.28
C ARG A 137 7.32 -10.09 10.73
N ALA A 138 7.15 -8.91 10.13
CA ALA A 138 8.26 -8.09 9.68
C ALA A 138 9.14 -7.60 10.85
N CYS A 139 8.56 -7.16 11.97
CA CYS A 139 9.33 -6.78 13.17
C CYS A 139 10.10 -7.97 13.76
N ILE A 140 9.47 -9.16 13.81
CA ILE A 140 10.16 -10.39 14.24
C ILE A 140 11.35 -10.69 13.32
N ALA A 141 11.14 -10.61 12.00
CA ALA A 141 12.19 -10.86 11.01
C ALA A 141 13.31 -9.81 11.00
N ALA A 142 13.00 -8.57 11.39
CA ALA A 142 13.99 -7.53 11.63
C ALA A 142 14.83 -7.75 12.91
N GLY A 143 14.48 -8.76 13.72
CA GLY A 143 15.16 -9.07 14.98
C GLY A 143 14.73 -8.16 16.15
N SER A 144 13.61 -7.44 16.02
CA SER A 144 13.11 -6.50 17.02
C SER A 144 11.59 -6.66 17.22
N PRO A 145 11.13 -7.83 17.68
CA PRO A 145 9.69 -8.13 17.85
C PRO A 145 8.97 -7.14 18.79
N GLU A 146 9.68 -6.59 19.78
CA GLU A 146 9.18 -5.62 20.76
C GLU A 146 8.79 -4.26 20.15
N ARG A 147 9.22 -3.97 18.92
CA ARG A 147 8.86 -2.73 18.22
C ARG A 147 7.47 -2.75 17.64
N PHE A 148 6.84 -3.91 17.53
CA PHE A 148 5.47 -3.99 17.06
C PHE A 148 4.51 -3.51 18.15
N VAL A 149 3.80 -2.42 17.85
CA VAL A 149 2.81 -1.82 18.74
C VAL A 149 1.45 -1.86 18.06
N TYR A 150 0.45 -2.39 18.76
CA TYR A 150 -0.92 -2.53 18.26
C TYR A 150 -1.90 -1.78 19.16
N PHE A 151 -2.85 -1.07 18.55
CA PHE A 151 -3.95 -0.42 19.23
C PHE A 151 -5.23 -0.61 18.44
N HIS A 152 -6.28 -1.09 19.12
CA HIS A 152 -7.62 -1.20 18.56
C HIS A 152 -8.67 -1.04 19.68
N PRO A 153 -9.60 -0.06 19.58
CA PRO A 153 -10.56 0.23 20.65
C PRO A 153 -11.40 -0.96 21.11
N GLY A 154 -11.78 -1.84 20.17
CA GLY A 154 -12.57 -3.05 20.45
C GLY A 154 -11.77 -4.26 20.97
N PHE A 155 -10.44 -4.18 21.08
CA PHE A 155 -9.59 -5.29 21.56
C PHE A 155 -8.60 -4.79 22.62
N PRO A 156 -9.09 -4.32 23.79
CA PRO A 156 -8.25 -3.70 24.81
C PRO A 156 -7.21 -4.68 25.40
N GLU A 157 -7.49 -5.98 25.46
CA GLU A 157 -6.58 -6.98 26.01
C GLU A 157 -5.30 -7.16 25.17
N HIS A 158 -5.39 -6.82 23.88
CA HIS A 158 -4.28 -6.94 22.93
C HIS A 158 -3.68 -5.58 22.55
N SER A 159 -4.25 -4.49 23.05
CA SER A 159 -3.88 -3.13 22.66
C SER A 159 -2.94 -2.49 23.67
N VAL A 160 -2.01 -1.67 23.18
CA VAL A 160 -1.27 -0.76 24.04
C VAL A 160 -2.19 0.33 24.58
N ARG A 161 -1.79 0.93 25.71
CA ARG A 161 -2.45 2.13 26.24
C ARG A 161 -1.92 3.35 25.51
N LEU A 162 -2.78 3.98 24.71
CA LEU A 162 -2.46 5.22 24.01
C LEU A 162 -3.12 6.40 24.73
N ASN A 163 -2.32 7.37 25.18
CA ASN A 163 -2.82 8.65 25.68
C ASN A 163 -2.28 9.78 24.79
N PRO A 164 -3.09 10.27 23.83
CA PRO A 164 -2.67 11.33 22.91
C PRO A 164 -2.51 12.70 23.59
N LEU A 165 -2.83 12.84 24.88
CA LEU A 165 -2.63 14.05 25.67
C LEU A 165 -1.41 13.98 26.59
N ARG A 166 -0.74 12.83 26.70
CA ARG A 166 0.37 12.63 27.65
C ARG A 166 1.58 13.52 27.36
N ASN A 167 1.95 13.66 26.08
CA ASN A 167 3.13 14.40 25.66
C ASN A 167 2.70 15.68 24.92
N PHE A 168 3.17 16.84 25.37
CA PHE A 168 2.98 18.15 24.75
C PHE A 168 4.20 19.02 25.06
N ASN A 169 4.59 19.91 24.14
CA ASN A 169 5.65 20.88 24.39
C ASN A 169 5.09 22.18 24.98
N ARG A 170 3.86 22.55 24.57
CA ARG A 170 3.11 23.70 25.11
C ARG A 170 1.74 23.26 25.59
N GLY A 171 1.28 23.81 26.72
CA GLY A 171 -0.04 23.48 27.28
C GLY A 171 -1.20 23.77 26.31
N THR A 172 -1.02 24.73 25.39
CA THR A 172 -1.97 25.04 24.33
C THR A 172 -2.19 23.88 23.36
N GLU A 173 -1.24 22.95 23.20
CA GLU A 173 -1.42 21.78 22.33
C GLU A 173 -2.53 20.85 22.82
N ILE A 174 -2.76 20.76 24.14
CA ILE A 174 -3.87 19.99 24.69
C ILE A 174 -5.19 20.59 24.20
N ALA A 175 -5.33 21.92 24.32
CA ALA A 175 -6.51 22.63 23.85
C ALA A 175 -6.71 22.45 22.34
N SER A 176 -5.66 22.61 21.53
CA SER A 176 -5.73 22.42 20.07
C SER A 176 -6.14 20.99 19.67
N ARG A 177 -5.60 19.96 20.35
CA ARG A 177 -5.96 18.56 20.08
C ARG A 177 -7.42 18.26 20.43
N ILE A 178 -7.92 18.82 21.54
CA ILE A 178 -9.34 18.69 21.92
C ILE A 178 -10.22 19.43 20.92
N ALA A 179 -9.87 20.66 20.53
CA ALA A 179 -10.62 21.45 19.58
C ALA A 179 -10.67 20.82 18.17
N ALA A 180 -9.61 20.10 17.76
CA ALA A 180 -9.60 19.35 16.50
C ALA A 180 -10.65 18.22 16.45
N LEU A 181 -11.14 17.74 17.59
CA LEU A 181 -12.21 16.75 17.68
C LEU A 181 -13.61 17.37 17.60
N ILE A 182 -13.73 18.68 17.78
CA ILE A 182 -15.00 19.40 17.71
C ILE A 182 -15.36 19.55 16.22
N PRO A 183 -16.52 19.05 15.74
CA PRO A 183 -16.96 19.26 14.38
C PRO A 183 -17.05 20.75 14.09
N SER A 184 -16.48 21.21 12.97
CA SER A 184 -16.68 22.60 12.54
C SER A 184 -18.07 22.72 11.92
N GLU A 185 -19.02 23.25 12.67
CA GLU A 185 -20.25 23.77 12.10
C GLU A 185 -20.01 25.20 11.58
N THR A 186 -20.60 25.49 10.43
CA THR A 186 -20.63 26.76 9.69
C THR A 186 -20.11 28.02 10.42
N GLY A 187 -19.01 28.58 9.91
CA GLY A 187 -18.77 30.03 9.80
C GLY A 187 -18.23 30.78 11.02
N ALA A 188 -18.45 30.31 12.25
CA ALA A 188 -17.86 30.92 13.44
C ALA A 188 -17.77 29.87 14.55
N ASP A 189 -16.56 29.35 14.77
CA ASP A 189 -16.32 28.30 15.77
C ASP A 189 -15.50 28.91 16.93
N PRO A 190 -16.15 29.58 17.91
CA PRO A 190 -15.48 30.33 18.97
C PRO A 190 -14.57 29.45 19.83
N PHE A 191 -14.75 28.12 19.80
CA PHE A 191 -13.94 27.15 20.52
C PHE A 191 -12.76 26.59 19.71
N LYS A 192 -12.47 27.13 18.53
CA LYS A 192 -11.24 26.84 17.75
C LYS A 192 -10.33 28.05 17.59
N ALA A 193 -10.79 29.24 17.97
CA ALA A 193 -10.07 30.50 17.83
C ALA A 193 -9.35 30.83 19.15
N PHE A 194 -8.16 30.27 19.36
CA PHE A 194 -7.26 30.62 20.45
C PHE A 194 -5.79 30.48 20.05
#